data_AF-A0AAN8G7L2-F1
#
_entry.id   AF-A0AAN8G7L2-F1
#
_cell.length_a   1.000
_cell.length_b   1.000
_cell.length_c   1.000
_cell.angle_alpha   90.00
_cell.angle_beta   90.00
_cell.angle_gamma   90.00
#
_symmetry.space_group_name_H-M   'P 1'
#
loop_
_entity.id
_entity.type
_entity.pdbx_description
1 polymer ?
#
loop_
_entity_poly.entity_id
_entity_poly.type
_entity_poly.pdbx_seq_one_letter_code
_entity_poly.pdbx_strand_id
1 'polypeptide(L)'
;MFTIIDNDRSGTKKIVWQEVLDMNVPATDSIAHVWKGDNIDDIMNEMASVTANGHKAILSSCWYLNYIKYGADWGYLDNSNMRLRGMYYECDPTNFKGTAAQKALVLGGEVAMWGEFVDATNLIPRLWPRASAVAERLWSDPAATQSADAAWPRLHEFRCRMMNRGFPVEPPNNPDYCPYEWNPNYNEI
;
A
#
# COMPACT_ATOMS: atom_id res chain seq x y z
N MET A 1 1.81 -26.52 17.63
CA MET A 1 1.85 -25.03 17.68
C MET A 1 0.97 -24.41 16.60
N PHE A 2 0.94 -24.95 15.37
CA PHE A 2 0.18 -24.36 14.25
C PHE A 2 -1.32 -24.70 14.18
N THR A 3 -1.83 -25.60 15.03
CA THR A 3 -3.24 -26.01 15.05
C THR A 3 -4.21 -24.89 15.47
N ILE A 4 -3.71 -23.75 15.97
CA ILE A 4 -4.55 -22.60 16.33
C ILE A 4 -5.12 -21.89 15.09
N ILE A 5 -4.43 -21.97 13.95
CA ILE A 5 -4.84 -21.30 12.70
C ILE A 5 -6.12 -21.92 12.14
N ASP A 6 -6.39 -23.19 12.42
CA ASP A 6 -7.60 -23.89 11.97
C ASP A 6 -8.74 -23.89 13.00
N ASN A 7 -8.56 -23.25 14.16
CA ASN A 7 -9.60 -23.08 15.16
C ASN A 7 -10.30 -21.73 15.03
N ASP A 8 -10.71 -21.35 13.81
CA ASP A 8 -11.43 -20.12 13.58
C ASP A 8 -12.91 -20.19 13.94
N ARG A 9 -13.48 -19.02 14.21
CA ARG A 9 -14.90 -18.88 14.50
C ARG A 9 -15.70 -19.18 13.24
N SER A 10 -16.71 -20.04 13.36
CA SER A 10 -17.63 -20.34 12.27
C SER A 10 -18.20 -19.07 11.64
N GLY A 11 -18.22 -19.01 10.30
CA GLY A 11 -18.68 -17.86 9.52
C GLY A 11 -17.66 -16.73 9.35
N THR A 12 -16.40 -16.93 9.77
CA THR A 12 -15.31 -15.95 9.55
C THR A 12 -14.38 -16.38 8.42
N LYS A 13 -13.57 -15.44 7.94
CA LYS A 13 -12.47 -15.69 7.01
C LYS A 13 -11.16 -15.24 7.64
N LYS A 14 -10.13 -16.06 7.47
CA LYS A 14 -8.81 -15.80 8.00
C LYS A 14 -7.99 -15.02 6.99
N ILE A 15 -7.27 -14.01 7.46
CA ILE A 15 -6.18 -13.37 6.73
C ILE A 15 -4.90 -13.77 7.46
N VAL A 16 -3.91 -14.27 6.74
CA VAL A 16 -2.61 -14.67 7.30
C VAL A 16 -1.50 -13.94 6.57
N TRP A 17 -0.47 -13.52 7.31
CA TRP A 17 0.77 -13.09 6.69
C TRP A 17 1.41 -14.27 5.95
N GLN A 18 2.10 -13.96 4.85
CA GLN A 18 2.63 -14.95 3.92
C GLN A 18 3.45 -16.08 4.57
N GLU A 19 4.14 -15.83 5.69
CA GLU A 19 4.99 -16.83 6.33
C GLU A 19 4.26 -18.11 6.70
N VAL A 20 2.96 -18.02 7.01
CA VAL A 20 2.13 -19.22 7.26
C VAL A 20 2.16 -20.14 6.03
N LEU A 21 2.05 -19.57 4.84
CA LEU A 21 2.09 -20.30 3.58
C LEU A 21 3.53 -20.67 3.19
N ASP A 22 4.50 -19.77 3.34
CA ASP A 22 5.93 -20.03 3.07
C ASP A 22 6.44 -21.25 3.86
N MET A 23 5.95 -21.44 5.08
CA MET A 23 6.33 -22.54 5.98
C MET A 23 5.50 -23.82 5.75
N ASN A 24 4.66 -23.88 4.71
CA ASN A 24 3.74 -24.99 4.43
C ASN A 24 2.82 -25.33 5.63
N VAL A 25 2.44 -24.32 6.43
CA VAL A 25 1.46 -24.52 7.48
C VAL A 25 0.08 -24.62 6.82
N PRO A 26 -0.72 -25.66 7.12
CA PRO A 26 -2.09 -25.75 6.60
C PRO A 26 -2.89 -24.50 7.00
N ALA A 27 -3.38 -23.79 5.98
CA ALA A 27 -4.22 -22.61 6.14
C ALA A 27 -5.33 -22.65 5.09
N THR A 28 -6.13 -23.71 5.11
CA THR A 28 -7.17 -23.92 4.10
C THR A 28 -8.16 -22.75 4.11
N ASP A 29 -8.50 -22.26 2.92
CA ASP A 29 -9.51 -21.21 2.72
C ASP A 29 -9.17 -19.85 3.39
N SER A 30 -7.89 -19.61 3.71
CA SER A 30 -7.38 -18.32 4.15
C SER A 30 -7.04 -17.39 2.97
N ILE A 31 -7.11 -16.08 3.24
CA ILE A 31 -6.58 -15.02 2.39
C ILE A 31 -5.11 -14.81 2.77
N ALA A 32 -4.23 -14.86 1.79
CA ALA A 32 -2.81 -14.55 1.96
C ALA A 32 -2.59 -13.04 1.93
N HIS A 33 -1.79 -12.54 2.88
CA HIS A 33 -1.30 -11.18 2.90
C HIS A 33 0.19 -11.17 2.59
N VAL A 34 0.52 -10.81 1.34
CA VAL A 34 1.90 -10.74 0.83
C VAL A 34 2.50 -9.40 1.23
N TRP A 35 3.59 -9.45 2.01
CA TRP A 35 4.19 -8.27 2.64
C TRP A 35 5.72 -8.22 2.56
N LYS A 36 6.37 -9.36 2.31
CA LYS A 36 7.81 -9.48 2.11
C LYS A 36 8.15 -9.40 0.62
N GLY A 37 9.44 -9.35 0.36
CA GLY A 37 10.05 -9.33 -0.96
C GLY A 37 11.11 -8.23 -1.02
N ASP A 38 12.30 -8.57 -1.52
CA ASP A 38 13.41 -7.61 -1.59
C ASP A 38 13.32 -6.74 -2.84
N ASN A 39 12.71 -7.26 -3.90
CA ASN A 39 12.46 -6.55 -5.16
C ASN A 39 11.04 -6.89 -5.72
N ILE A 40 10.65 -6.24 -6.83
CA ILE A 40 9.32 -6.43 -7.42
C ILE A 40 9.12 -7.85 -7.96
N ASP A 41 10.15 -8.50 -8.48
CA ASP A 41 10.04 -9.85 -9.02
C ASP A 41 9.76 -10.86 -7.90
N ASP A 42 10.44 -10.72 -6.75
CA ASP A 42 10.17 -11.56 -5.57
C ASP A 42 8.69 -11.45 -5.13
N ILE A 43 8.18 -10.22 -5.07
CA ILE A 43 6.80 -9.93 -4.67
C ILE A 43 5.82 -10.55 -5.68
N MET A 44 6.05 -10.35 -6.98
CA MET A 44 5.18 -10.86 -8.03
C MET A 44 5.25 -12.39 -8.16
N ASN A 45 6.41 -12.99 -7.87
CA ASN A 45 6.56 -14.44 -7.78
C ASN A 45 5.76 -15.01 -6.59
N GLU A 46 5.77 -14.32 -5.46
CA GLU A 46 4.95 -14.72 -4.29
C GLU A 46 3.45 -14.61 -4.59
N MET A 47 3.02 -13.50 -5.20
CA MET A 47 1.63 -13.33 -5.66
C MET A 47 1.22 -14.44 -6.66
N ALA A 48 2.11 -14.81 -7.58
CA ALA A 48 1.88 -15.91 -8.51
C ALA A 48 1.78 -17.27 -7.80
N SER A 49 2.67 -17.53 -6.84
CA SER A 49 2.72 -18.78 -6.05
C SER A 49 1.45 -18.98 -5.23
N VAL A 50 1.08 -17.97 -4.42
CA VAL A 50 -0.13 -17.97 -3.59
C VAL A 50 -1.38 -18.20 -4.42
N THR A 51 -1.54 -17.47 -5.52
CA THR A 51 -2.73 -17.61 -6.38
C THR A 51 -2.73 -18.91 -7.19
N ALA A 52 -1.56 -19.45 -7.57
CA ALA A 52 -1.45 -20.78 -8.16
C ALA A 52 -1.87 -21.89 -7.21
N ASN A 53 -1.64 -21.72 -5.91
CA ASN A 53 -2.09 -22.62 -4.86
C ASN A 53 -3.58 -22.42 -4.50
N GLY A 54 -4.30 -21.56 -5.21
CA GLY A 54 -5.75 -21.36 -5.07
C GLY A 54 -6.14 -20.42 -3.93
N HIS A 55 -5.19 -19.76 -3.28
CA HIS A 55 -5.49 -18.78 -2.24
C HIS A 55 -5.88 -17.43 -2.86
N LYS A 56 -6.82 -16.76 -2.18
CA LYS A 56 -7.06 -15.33 -2.41
C LYS A 56 -5.90 -14.52 -1.83
N ALA A 57 -5.56 -13.40 -2.46
CA ALA A 57 -4.40 -12.60 -2.07
C ALA A 57 -4.74 -11.12 -1.87
N ILE A 58 -4.11 -10.51 -0.87
CA ILE A 58 -3.98 -9.06 -0.71
C ILE A 58 -2.48 -8.70 -0.63
N LEU A 59 -2.12 -7.55 -1.19
CA LEU A 59 -0.72 -7.09 -1.26
C LEU A 59 -0.48 -5.87 -0.38
N SER A 60 0.64 -5.84 0.36
CA SER A 60 1.17 -4.62 0.99
C SER A 60 2.67 -4.43 0.78
N SER A 61 3.43 -5.41 0.25
CA SER A 61 4.91 -5.36 0.19
C SER A 61 5.49 -4.09 -0.44
N CYS A 62 4.82 -3.53 -1.45
CA CYS A 62 5.25 -2.30 -2.13
C CYS A 62 4.66 -1.01 -1.52
N TRP A 63 3.87 -1.10 -0.45
CA TRP A 63 3.11 0.00 0.18
C TRP A 63 3.40 0.16 1.68
N TYR A 64 4.67 -0.03 2.07
CA TYR A 64 5.17 0.25 3.41
C TYR A 64 5.51 1.74 3.54
N LEU A 65 4.54 2.53 3.96
CA LEU A 65 4.67 3.98 4.11
C LEU A 65 5.41 4.40 5.39
N ASN A 66 5.58 3.50 6.35
CA ASN A 66 6.46 3.75 7.50
C ASN A 66 7.93 3.96 7.08
N TYR A 67 8.36 3.40 5.94
CA TYR A 67 9.67 3.67 5.36
C TYR A 67 9.66 4.97 4.57
N ILE A 68 9.97 6.08 5.24
CA ILE A 68 10.13 7.39 4.60
C ILE A 68 11.42 7.44 3.74
N LYS A 69 11.35 8.16 2.64
CA LYS A 69 12.46 8.38 1.70
C LYS A 69 12.47 9.86 1.32
N TYR A 70 13.63 10.37 0.93
CA TYR A 70 13.71 11.75 0.44
C TYR A 70 13.08 11.86 -0.95
N GLY A 71 12.27 12.90 -1.17
CA GLY A 71 11.62 13.20 -2.45
C GLY A 71 10.20 12.63 -2.57
N ALA A 72 9.65 12.68 -3.79
CA ALA A 72 8.30 12.21 -4.13
C ALA A 72 8.24 10.67 -4.23
N ASP A 73 8.42 10.01 -3.09
CA ASP A 73 8.45 8.55 -2.95
C ASP A 73 7.16 7.84 -3.38
N TRP A 74 6.06 8.56 -3.56
CA TRP A 74 4.82 8.02 -4.08
C TRP A 74 4.90 7.67 -5.58
N GLY A 75 5.82 8.28 -6.35
CA GLY A 75 5.85 8.16 -7.82
C GLY A 75 7.22 8.04 -8.50
N TYR A 76 8.34 8.46 -7.89
CA TYR A 76 9.57 8.76 -8.68
C TYR A 76 10.89 8.19 -8.15
N LEU A 77 10.86 7.29 -7.18
CA LEU A 77 12.10 6.75 -6.62
C LEU A 77 12.40 5.35 -7.20
N ASP A 78 13.45 5.24 -8.00
CA ASP A 78 13.93 3.93 -8.46
C ASP A 78 15.12 3.49 -7.60
N ASN A 79 14.95 2.40 -6.87
CA ASN A 79 16.06 1.60 -6.41
C ASN A 79 15.69 0.13 -6.36
N SER A 80 16.72 -0.72 -6.36
CA SER A 80 16.59 -2.17 -6.42
C SER A 80 16.10 -2.82 -5.13
N ASN A 81 15.90 -2.06 -4.03
CA ASN A 81 15.46 -2.58 -2.74
C ASN A 81 14.07 -2.06 -2.40
N MET A 82 13.03 -2.89 -2.36
CA MET A 82 11.64 -2.44 -2.15
C MET A 82 11.46 -1.63 -0.85
N ARG A 83 12.23 -1.91 0.22
CA ARG A 83 12.19 -1.10 1.47
C ARG A 83 12.60 0.34 1.23
N LEU A 84 13.47 0.57 0.25
CA LEU A 84 13.98 1.88 -0.14
C LEU A 84 13.33 2.41 -1.41
N ARG A 85 12.62 1.58 -2.21
CA ARG A 85 12.17 1.91 -3.58
C ARG A 85 11.32 3.16 -3.65
N GLY A 86 10.21 3.26 -2.92
CA GLY A 86 9.19 4.26 -3.33
C GLY A 86 8.55 3.80 -4.65
N MET A 87 7.72 4.61 -5.32
CA MET A 87 6.85 4.26 -6.46
C MET A 87 5.53 3.56 -6.07
N TYR A 88 4.89 4.00 -4.98
CA TYR A 88 3.61 3.44 -4.53
C TYR A 88 2.53 3.42 -5.62
N TYR A 89 2.49 4.44 -6.49
CA TYR A 89 1.50 4.57 -7.55
C TYR A 89 1.66 3.52 -8.66
N GLU A 90 2.87 3.04 -8.94
CA GLU A 90 3.14 2.12 -10.05
C GLU A 90 2.92 0.65 -9.69
N CYS A 91 2.86 0.32 -8.40
CA CYS A 91 2.68 -1.06 -7.99
C CYS A 91 1.30 -1.58 -8.37
N ASP A 92 1.23 -2.55 -9.28
CA ASP A 92 0.00 -3.25 -9.65
C ASP A 92 0.03 -4.68 -9.07
N PRO A 93 -0.89 -5.03 -8.15
CA PRO A 93 -0.92 -6.35 -7.51
C PRO A 93 -1.26 -7.50 -8.47
N THR A 94 -1.67 -7.19 -9.71
CA THR A 94 -2.00 -8.19 -10.74
C THR A 94 -0.92 -8.32 -11.81
N ASN A 95 0.19 -7.59 -11.71
CA ASN A 95 1.26 -7.59 -12.70
C ASN A 95 2.28 -8.74 -12.52
N PHE A 96 1.78 -9.92 -12.17
CA PHE A 96 2.56 -11.16 -12.14
C PHE A 96 2.23 -12.07 -13.32
N LYS A 97 3.13 -13.03 -13.59
CA LYS A 97 2.92 -14.06 -14.61
C LYS A 97 1.92 -15.10 -14.09
N GLY A 98 0.69 -15.05 -14.61
CA GLY A 98 -0.38 -15.97 -14.24
C GLY A 98 -1.57 -15.89 -15.21
N THR A 99 -2.46 -16.87 -15.11
CA THR A 99 -3.72 -16.92 -15.85
C THR A 99 -4.70 -15.86 -15.36
N ALA A 100 -5.72 -15.52 -16.16
CA ALA A 100 -6.79 -14.62 -15.74
C ALA A 100 -7.51 -15.11 -14.48
N ALA A 101 -7.68 -16.43 -14.32
CA ALA A 101 -8.27 -17.03 -13.12
C ALA A 101 -7.40 -16.82 -11.86
N GLN A 102 -6.08 -16.93 -11.99
CA GLN A 102 -5.16 -16.63 -10.89
C GLN A 102 -5.20 -15.14 -10.52
N LYS A 103 -5.19 -14.24 -11.50
CA LYS A 103 -5.30 -12.80 -11.25
C LYS A 103 -6.63 -12.42 -10.60
N ALA A 104 -7.72 -13.12 -10.91
CA ALA A 104 -9.02 -12.90 -10.28
C ALA A 104 -9.09 -13.30 -8.79
N LEU A 105 -8.08 -14.02 -8.27
CA LEU A 105 -7.96 -14.30 -6.83
C LEU A 105 -7.35 -13.13 -6.03
N VAL A 106 -6.81 -12.12 -6.70
CA VAL A 106 -6.32 -10.90 -6.06
C VAL A 106 -7.51 -10.04 -5.66
N LEU A 107 -7.63 -9.76 -4.36
CA LEU A 107 -8.73 -8.97 -3.80
C LEU A 107 -8.42 -7.47 -3.71
N GLY A 108 -7.14 -7.10 -3.84
CA GLY A 108 -6.65 -5.73 -3.68
C GLY A 108 -5.40 -5.69 -2.82
N GLY A 109 -5.32 -4.75 -1.90
CA GLY A 109 -4.22 -4.67 -0.95
C GLY A 109 -4.34 -3.52 0.04
N GLU A 110 -3.27 -3.31 0.80
CA GLU A 110 -3.28 -2.44 1.98
C GLU A 110 -2.04 -1.55 2.03
N VAL A 111 -2.24 -0.31 2.47
CA VAL A 111 -1.14 0.56 2.92
C VAL A 111 -0.72 0.15 4.32
N ALA A 112 0.56 -0.12 4.51
CA ALA A 112 1.12 -0.42 5.82
C ALA A 112 1.78 0.83 6.43
N MET A 113 1.32 1.22 7.61
CA MET A 113 1.91 2.28 8.44
C MET A 113 2.21 1.73 9.83
N TRP A 114 3.37 1.08 9.95
CA TRP A 114 3.83 0.54 11.22
C TRP A 114 4.27 1.63 12.20
N GLY A 115 4.09 1.35 13.50
CA GLY A 115 4.10 2.34 14.58
C GLY A 115 5.47 2.61 15.22
N GLU A 116 6.57 2.00 14.77
CA GLU A 116 7.87 2.11 15.45
C GLU A 116 8.37 3.55 15.56
N PHE A 117 8.05 4.37 14.54
CA PHE A 117 8.41 5.79 14.46
C PHE A 117 7.20 6.67 14.15
N VAL A 118 5.99 6.17 14.40
CA VAL A 118 4.72 6.83 14.05
C VAL A 118 3.82 6.89 15.25
N ASP A 119 3.37 8.10 15.58
CA ASP A 119 2.39 8.36 16.62
C ASP A 119 1.47 9.52 16.19
N ALA A 120 0.64 10.01 17.13
CA ALA A 120 -0.30 11.09 16.86
C ALA A 120 0.38 12.40 16.41
N THR A 121 1.68 12.60 16.70
CA THR A 121 2.41 13.82 16.33
C THR A 121 2.75 13.88 14.85
N ASN A 122 2.83 12.74 14.17
CA ASN A 122 3.33 12.67 12.79
C ASN A 122 2.53 11.77 11.85
N LEU A 123 1.52 11.03 12.33
CA LEU A 123 0.75 10.07 11.52
C LEU A 123 0.12 10.71 10.29
N ILE A 124 -0.62 11.81 10.45
CA ILE A 124 -1.37 12.44 9.36
C ILE A 124 -0.47 12.97 8.25
N PRO A 125 0.52 13.84 8.52
CA PRO A 125 1.40 14.35 7.47
C PRO A 125 2.22 13.23 6.84
N ARG A 126 2.65 12.22 7.61
CA ARG A 126 3.39 11.08 7.03
C ARG A 126 2.50 10.22 6.16
N LEU A 127 1.26 9.95 6.53
CA LEU A 127 0.38 9.05 5.78
C LEU A 127 -0.14 9.72 4.50
N TRP A 128 -0.55 10.98 4.61
CA TRP A 128 -1.23 11.69 3.55
C TRP A 128 -0.35 12.80 2.97
N PRO A 129 -0.27 12.92 1.63
CA PRO A 129 -1.16 12.30 0.65
C PRO A 129 -0.55 11.04 0.02
N ARG A 130 0.56 10.51 0.54
CA ARG A 130 1.24 9.33 -0.02
C ARG A 130 0.30 8.12 -0.15
N ALA A 131 -0.55 7.88 0.84
CA ALA A 131 -1.56 6.81 0.81
C ALA A 131 -2.64 7.02 -0.27
N SER A 132 -2.88 8.26 -0.71
CA SER A 132 -3.83 8.55 -1.79
C SER A 132 -3.38 7.96 -3.12
N ALA A 133 -2.07 7.84 -3.36
CA ALA A 133 -1.54 7.19 -4.55
C ALA A 133 -1.96 5.70 -4.61
N VAL A 134 -1.88 5.00 -3.48
CA VAL A 134 -2.30 3.60 -3.35
C VAL A 134 -3.81 3.47 -3.44
N ALA A 135 -4.55 4.37 -2.78
CA ALA A 135 -6.01 4.39 -2.84
C ALA A 135 -6.51 4.47 -4.29
N GLU A 136 -5.88 5.30 -5.11
CA GLU A 136 -6.26 5.40 -6.51
C GLU A 136 -5.91 4.15 -7.32
N ARG A 137 -4.72 3.59 -7.12
CA ARG A 137 -4.29 2.33 -7.77
C ARG A 137 -5.27 1.19 -7.49
N LEU A 138 -5.82 1.13 -6.29
CA LEU A 138 -6.76 0.08 -5.89
C LEU A 138 -8.20 0.34 -6.34
N TRP A 139 -8.56 1.58 -6.67
CA TRP A 139 -9.92 1.97 -7.04
C TRP A 139 -10.13 2.13 -8.55
N SER A 140 -9.18 2.78 -9.22
CA SER A 140 -9.32 3.20 -10.61
C SER A 140 -8.97 2.08 -11.58
N ASP A 141 -9.42 2.23 -12.83
CA ASP A 141 -9.03 1.33 -13.91
C ASP A 141 -7.49 1.29 -14.03
N PRO A 142 -6.86 0.10 -14.01
CA PRO A 142 -5.41 -0.03 -14.18
C PRO A 142 -4.84 0.66 -15.43
N ALA A 143 -5.64 0.78 -16.50
CA ALA A 143 -5.26 1.49 -17.71
C ALA A 143 -5.15 3.02 -17.51
N ALA A 144 -5.87 3.57 -16.54
CA ALA A 144 -5.86 5.01 -16.22
C ALA A 144 -4.77 5.41 -15.21
N THR A 145 -4.12 4.43 -14.56
CA THR A 145 -3.17 4.68 -13.47
C THR A 145 -1.73 4.33 -13.85
N GLN A 146 -1.35 4.43 -15.12
CA GLN A 146 -0.02 3.99 -15.59
C GLN A 146 1.09 5.04 -15.47
N SER A 147 0.77 6.29 -15.10
CA SER A 147 1.76 7.39 -15.07
C SER A 147 1.60 8.24 -13.82
N ALA A 148 2.65 8.30 -12.99
CA ALA A 148 2.73 9.22 -11.87
C ALA A 148 2.70 10.69 -12.33
N ASP A 149 3.34 11.02 -13.46
CA ASP A 149 3.29 12.36 -14.06
C ASP A 149 1.86 12.80 -14.40
N ALA A 150 1.05 11.89 -14.96
CA ALA A 150 -0.36 12.18 -15.24
C ALA A 150 -1.20 12.30 -13.96
N ALA A 151 -0.81 11.60 -12.89
CA ALA A 151 -1.47 11.66 -11.59
C ALA A 151 -1.08 12.90 -10.77
N TRP A 152 0.09 13.48 -11.02
CA TRP A 152 0.66 14.56 -10.24
C TRP A 152 -0.29 15.77 -10.07
N PRO A 153 -0.91 16.35 -11.12
CA PRO A 153 -1.76 17.54 -10.97
C PRO A 153 -2.99 17.28 -10.09
N ARG A 154 -3.57 16.09 -10.19
CA ARG A 154 -4.81 15.70 -9.49
C ARG A 154 -4.51 15.26 -8.04
N LEU A 155 -3.35 14.68 -7.77
CA LEU A 155 -2.89 14.44 -6.40
C LEU A 155 -2.59 15.75 -5.66
N HIS A 156 -1.96 16.72 -6.35
CA HIS A 156 -1.71 18.06 -5.82
C HIS A 156 -3.02 18.76 -5.43
N GLU A 157 -4.00 18.83 -6.35
CA GLU A 157 -5.31 19.43 -6.05
C GLU A 157 -5.99 18.72 -4.87
N PHE A 158 -5.95 17.39 -4.84
CA PHE A 158 -6.54 16.62 -3.75
C PHE A 158 -5.89 16.93 -2.40
N ARG A 159 -4.55 17.10 -2.37
CA ARG A 159 -3.84 17.54 -1.16
C ARG A 159 -4.31 18.90 -0.67
N CYS A 160 -4.41 19.90 -1.55
CA CYS A 160 -4.94 21.21 -1.18
C CYS A 160 -6.37 21.12 -0.65
N ARG A 161 -7.20 20.26 -1.26
CA ARG A 161 -8.56 20.01 -0.79
C ARG A 161 -8.61 19.35 0.59
N MET A 162 -7.67 18.46 0.91
CA MET A 162 -7.56 17.87 2.25
C MET A 162 -7.17 18.92 3.29
N MET A 163 -6.26 19.84 2.97
CA MET A 163 -5.91 20.94 3.87
C MET A 163 -7.10 21.87 4.14
N ASN A 164 -7.85 22.23 3.09
CA ASN A 164 -9.07 23.04 3.22
C ASN A 164 -10.15 22.36 4.08
N ARG A 165 -10.04 21.04 4.30
CA ARG A 165 -10.94 20.25 5.15
C ARG A 165 -10.45 20.05 6.57
N GLY A 166 -9.33 20.64 6.96
CA GLY A 166 -8.84 20.52 8.34
C GLY A 166 -7.78 19.44 8.57
N PHE A 167 -7.17 18.87 7.51
CA PHE A 167 -6.13 17.85 7.67
C PHE A 167 -4.71 18.41 7.44
N PRO A 168 -3.77 18.21 8.39
CA PRO A 168 -2.37 18.64 8.24
C PRO A 168 -1.59 17.67 7.34
N VAL A 169 -1.81 17.77 6.04
CA VAL A 169 -1.27 16.88 4.99
C VAL A 169 0.03 17.44 4.40
N GLU A 170 1.05 16.59 4.23
CA GLU A 170 2.35 17.03 3.71
C GLU A 170 2.28 17.43 2.21
N PRO A 171 3.20 18.24 1.69
CA PRO A 171 3.33 18.44 0.25
C PRO A 171 3.75 17.12 -0.45
N PRO A 172 3.06 16.69 -1.53
CA PRO A 172 3.39 15.43 -2.21
C PRO A 172 4.67 15.50 -3.05
N ASN A 173 5.14 16.69 -3.43
CA ASN A 173 6.15 16.87 -4.47
C ASN A 173 7.16 17.99 -4.13
N ASN A 174 8.17 18.17 -4.98
CA ASN A 174 9.08 19.33 -5.01
C ASN A 174 8.29 20.67 -5.10
N PRO A 175 8.92 21.86 -4.94
CA PRO A 175 8.31 23.02 -4.30
C PRO A 175 6.87 23.26 -4.77
N ASP A 176 5.96 23.25 -3.80
CA ASP A 176 4.53 23.21 -4.00
C ASP A 176 3.85 24.27 -3.12
N TYR A 177 2.63 24.70 -3.46
CA TYR A 177 1.85 25.64 -2.66
C TYR A 177 0.35 25.38 -2.79
N CYS A 178 -0.41 25.66 -1.74
CA CYS A 178 -1.86 25.74 -1.84
C CYS A 178 -2.34 27.17 -1.63
N PRO A 179 -3.38 27.65 -2.34
CA PRO A 179 -3.91 29.00 -2.13
C PRO A 179 -4.36 29.29 -0.69
N TYR A 180 -4.78 28.24 0.02
CA TYR A 180 -5.11 28.29 1.44
C TYR A 180 -4.22 27.28 2.17
N GLU A 181 -3.21 27.79 2.87
CA GLU A 181 -2.30 26.96 3.66
C GLU A 181 -2.92 26.54 5.00
N TRP A 182 -2.36 25.49 5.59
CA TRP A 182 -2.74 25.03 6.91
C TRP A 182 -2.60 26.13 7.96
N ASN A 183 -3.69 26.51 8.61
CA ASN A 183 -3.68 27.40 9.76
C ASN A 183 -3.94 26.58 11.04
N PRO A 184 -2.91 26.24 11.83
CA PRO A 184 -3.13 25.59 13.10
C PRO A 184 -3.88 26.57 14.01
N ASN A 185 -5.12 26.25 14.38
CA ASN A 185 -5.80 26.96 15.45
C ASN A 185 -4.99 26.74 16.74
N TYR A 186 -4.13 27.68 17.08
CA TYR A 186 -3.55 27.81 18.42
C TYR A 186 -4.67 28.28 19.35
N ASN A 187 -5.58 27.37 19.69
CA ASN A 187 -6.41 27.55 20.87
C ASN A 187 -5.50 27.20 22.04
N GLU A 188 -5.12 28.22 22.81
CA GLU A 188 -4.39 28.06 24.07
C GLU A 188 -5.06 26.95 24.89
N ILE A 189 -4.32 25.86 25.10
CA ILE A 189 -4.67 24.80 26.05
C ILE A 189 -4.07 25.20 27.39
#